data_AF-A0A9E5GTX0-F1
#
_entry.id   AF-A0A9E5GTX0-F1
#
_cell.length_a   1.000
_cell.length_b   1.000
_cell.length_c   1.000
_cell.angle_alpha   90.00
_cell.angle_beta   90.00
_cell.angle_gamma   90.00
#
_symmetry.space_group_name_H-M   'P 1'
#
loop_
_entity.id
_entity.type
_entity.pdbx_description
1 polymer ?
#
loop_
_entity_poly.entity_id
_entity_poly.type
_entity_poly.pdbx_seq_one_letter_code
_entity_poly.pdbx_strand_id
1 'polypeptide(L)'
;MPITVSDFNAIDHKVITLMGMSGVGKTYLSCIMAEQGWFHYSCDLEIGTKYMGAELEKTLGRDNTVVAEDLSMLSEYVGKLGKGKLSLDEFKRRQKQYYEAECQSLLQLKRIVKEANAQGFQNVINDSTGSLCEIDDETLLDSVDENSLIVYIKASAEEEKEVLRRAREYPKPLFFSPEKFDGWVDLYLKENNFVNTNEMDADEFSRWVFPKLFENRLPKYQAIADKYGVAIPSTAFQGVKIADDFLNVIVAHLPSEYKATCSS
;
A
#
# COMPACT_ATOMS: atom_id res chain seq x y z
N MET A 1 17.52 9.62 5.16
CA MET A 1 18.89 9.44 4.58
C MET A 1 19.08 7.93 4.47
N PRO A 2 19.45 7.38 3.32
CA PRO A 2 19.32 5.95 3.12
C PRO A 2 20.26 5.21 4.11
N ILE A 3 19.75 4.15 4.75
CA ILE A 3 20.37 3.50 5.92
C ILE A 3 21.36 2.41 5.51
N THR A 4 22.52 2.29 6.17
CA THR A 4 23.46 1.17 5.92
C THR A 4 23.17 -0.04 6.79
N VAL A 5 23.83 -1.17 6.51
CA VAL A 5 23.84 -2.34 7.42
C VAL A 5 24.27 -1.97 8.85
N SER A 6 25.31 -1.14 8.99
CA SER A 6 25.82 -0.73 10.30
C SER A 6 24.80 0.12 11.05
N ASP A 7 24.22 1.12 10.36
CA ASP A 7 23.20 1.99 10.93
C ASP A 7 21.97 1.18 11.34
N PHE A 8 21.52 0.29 10.45
CA PHE A 8 20.36 -0.56 10.73
C PHE A 8 20.63 -1.42 11.95
N ASN A 9 21.77 -2.11 12.04
CA ASN A 9 22.11 -2.97 13.18
C ASN A 9 22.20 -2.21 14.51
N ALA A 10 22.61 -0.94 14.50
CA ALA A 10 22.69 -0.09 15.69
C ALA A 10 21.34 0.40 16.22
N ILE A 11 20.25 0.27 15.46
CA ILE A 11 18.90 0.63 15.93
C ILE A 11 18.38 -0.46 16.87
N ASP A 12 18.13 -0.13 18.14
CA ASP A 12 17.58 -1.11 19.09
C ASP A 12 16.12 -1.47 18.77
N HIS A 13 15.30 -0.48 18.42
CA HIS A 13 13.87 -0.62 18.15
C HIS A 13 13.60 -0.54 16.65
N LYS A 14 13.42 -1.69 15.99
CA LYS A 14 13.17 -1.74 14.55
C LYS A 14 11.73 -1.33 14.25
N VAL A 15 11.57 -0.38 13.34
CA VAL A 15 10.28 -0.05 12.74
C VAL A 15 10.40 -0.25 11.24
N ILE A 16 9.59 -1.16 10.70
CA ILE A 16 9.63 -1.51 9.27
C ILE A 16 8.27 -1.21 8.65
N THR A 17 8.26 -0.44 7.56
CA THR A 17 7.07 -0.22 6.73
C THR A 17 7.14 -1.10 5.50
N LEU A 18 6.23 -2.06 5.38
CA LEU A 18 6.15 -2.93 4.21
C LEU A 18 5.37 -2.23 3.10
N MET A 19 5.97 -2.12 1.93
CA MET A 19 5.37 -1.53 0.73
C MET A 19 5.38 -2.54 -0.42
N GLY A 20 4.36 -2.49 -1.28
CA GLY A 20 4.30 -3.31 -2.50
C GLY A 20 2.88 -3.62 -2.92
N MET A 21 2.75 -4.25 -4.09
CA MET A 21 1.45 -4.59 -4.67
C MET A 21 0.60 -5.46 -3.74
N SER A 22 -0.72 -5.46 -3.93
CA SER A 22 -1.60 -6.39 -3.22
C SER A 22 -1.20 -7.84 -3.56
N GLY A 23 -1.10 -8.70 -2.54
CA GLY A 23 -0.77 -10.12 -2.72
C GLY A 23 0.71 -10.50 -2.71
N VAL A 24 1.65 -9.54 -2.58
CA VAL A 24 3.10 -9.85 -2.50
C VAL A 24 3.58 -10.37 -1.15
N GLY A 25 2.67 -10.51 -0.16
CA GLY A 25 3.00 -11.10 1.14
C GLY A 25 3.21 -10.12 2.30
N LYS A 26 2.86 -8.82 2.16
CA LYS A 26 2.99 -7.83 3.25
C LYS A 26 2.31 -8.28 4.55
N THR A 27 0.99 -8.46 4.51
CA THR A 27 0.20 -8.94 5.65
C THR A 27 0.65 -10.28 6.18
N TYR A 28 1.10 -11.20 5.30
CA TYR A 28 1.64 -12.49 5.72
C TYR A 28 2.89 -12.33 6.60
N LEU A 29 3.85 -11.52 6.16
CA LEU A 29 5.04 -11.21 6.95
C LEU A 29 4.69 -10.46 8.23
N SER A 30 3.76 -9.51 8.18
CA SER A 30 3.30 -8.78 9.36
C SER A 30 2.65 -9.68 10.40
N CYS A 31 1.86 -10.68 9.99
CA CYS A 31 1.31 -11.70 10.89
C CYS A 31 2.42 -12.53 11.54
N ILE A 32 3.42 -12.99 10.78
CA ILE A 32 4.56 -13.72 11.35
C ILE A 32 5.28 -12.83 12.37
N MET A 33 5.56 -11.57 12.04
CA MET A 33 6.22 -10.65 12.97
C MET A 33 5.39 -10.42 14.24
N ALA A 34 4.06 -10.31 14.11
CA ALA A 34 3.15 -10.21 15.26
C ALA A 34 3.26 -11.43 16.19
N GLU A 35 3.30 -12.64 15.64
CA GLU A 35 3.52 -13.89 16.40
C GLU A 35 4.90 -13.92 17.08
N GLN A 36 5.88 -13.22 16.53
CA GLN A 36 7.22 -13.04 17.09
C GLN A 36 7.30 -11.84 18.06
N GLY A 37 6.17 -11.27 18.49
CA GLY A 37 6.11 -10.20 19.49
C GLY A 37 6.36 -8.80 18.96
N TRP A 38 6.26 -8.57 17.65
CA TRP A 38 6.26 -7.23 17.07
C TRP A 38 4.87 -6.62 17.17
N PHE A 39 4.80 -5.28 17.33
CA PHE A 39 3.54 -4.58 17.21
C PHE A 39 3.14 -4.51 15.73
N HIS A 40 1.99 -5.08 15.38
CA HIS A 40 1.45 -5.05 14.03
C HIS A 40 0.47 -3.88 13.88
N TYR A 41 0.87 -2.89 13.08
CA TYR A 41 0.01 -1.80 12.66
C TYR A 41 -0.46 -2.03 11.22
N SER A 42 -1.77 -2.19 11.03
CA SER A 42 -2.39 -2.33 9.70
C SER A 42 -3.04 -1.00 9.29
N CYS A 43 -2.53 -0.40 8.21
CA CYS A 43 -3.08 0.84 7.67
C CYS A 43 -4.52 0.66 7.20
N ASP A 44 -4.84 -0.44 6.50
CA ASP A 44 -6.21 -0.71 6.03
C ASP A 44 -7.20 -0.85 7.20
N LEU A 45 -6.80 -1.53 8.29
CA LEU A 45 -7.63 -1.64 9.48
C LEU A 45 -7.88 -0.27 10.13
N GLU A 46 -6.84 0.56 10.28
CA GLU A 46 -6.97 1.91 10.85
C GLU A 46 -7.86 2.81 9.97
N ILE A 47 -7.69 2.74 8.64
CA ILE A 47 -8.54 3.45 7.67
C ILE A 47 -10.00 3.08 7.89
N GLY A 48 -10.34 1.79 7.90
CA GLY A 48 -11.73 1.33 7.98
C GLY A 48 -12.37 1.49 9.35
N THR A 49 -11.60 1.42 10.44
CA THR A 49 -12.14 1.54 11.80
C THR A 49 -12.19 2.98 12.30
N LYS A 50 -11.12 3.76 12.10
CA LYS A 50 -10.96 5.07 12.73
C LYS A 50 -11.29 6.23 11.81
N TYR A 51 -10.81 6.21 10.57
CA TYR A 51 -10.91 7.37 9.68
C TYR A 51 -12.17 7.34 8.81
N MET A 52 -12.57 6.15 8.37
CA MET A 52 -13.71 5.98 7.47
C MET A 52 -14.92 5.36 8.15
N GLY A 53 -14.83 4.89 9.41
CA GLY A 53 -15.90 4.11 10.05
C GLY A 53 -17.29 4.75 9.95
N ALA A 54 -17.43 6.02 10.35
CA ALA A 54 -18.70 6.73 10.26
C ALA A 54 -19.17 6.96 8.82
N GLU A 55 -18.24 7.15 7.88
CA GLU A 55 -18.56 7.37 6.47
C GLU A 55 -18.94 6.05 5.76
N LEU A 56 -18.33 4.94 6.16
CA LEU A 56 -18.70 3.58 5.74
C LEU A 56 -20.13 3.26 6.18
N GLU A 57 -20.46 3.50 7.45
CA GLU A 57 -21.81 3.28 7.99
C GLU A 57 -22.87 4.08 7.25
N LYS A 58 -22.61 5.37 7.09
CA LYS A 58 -23.50 6.29 6.38
C LYS A 58 -23.70 5.89 4.93
N THR A 59 -22.64 5.48 4.24
CA THR A 59 -22.68 5.23 2.79
C THR A 59 -23.22 3.84 2.46
N LEU A 60 -22.91 2.83 3.27
CA LEU A 60 -23.32 1.44 3.06
C LEU A 60 -24.62 1.09 3.80
N GLY A 61 -25.11 1.97 4.68
CA GLY A 61 -26.39 1.82 5.37
C GLY A 61 -26.43 0.70 6.40
N ARG A 62 -25.28 0.32 6.96
CA ARG A 62 -25.14 -0.73 7.98
C ARG A 62 -23.93 -0.47 8.88
N ASP A 63 -23.95 -1.02 10.09
CA ASP A 63 -22.90 -0.84 11.10
C ASP A 63 -21.50 -1.20 10.57
N ASN A 64 -20.47 -0.52 11.07
CA ASN A 64 -19.10 -0.81 10.70
C ASN A 64 -18.65 -2.16 11.27
N THR A 65 -18.32 -3.09 10.38
CA THR A 65 -17.86 -4.45 10.74
C THR A 65 -16.43 -4.71 10.30
N VAL A 66 -15.68 -3.67 9.92
CA VAL A 66 -14.26 -3.80 9.55
C VAL A 66 -13.46 -4.37 10.71
N VAL A 67 -12.78 -5.48 10.45
CA VAL A 67 -11.84 -6.15 11.37
C VAL A 67 -10.60 -6.59 10.59
N ALA A 68 -9.54 -7.00 11.29
CA ALA A 68 -8.25 -7.35 10.66
C ALA A 68 -8.40 -8.47 9.62
N GLU A 69 -9.32 -9.40 9.85
CA GLU A 69 -9.59 -10.55 8.99
C GLU A 69 -10.56 -10.23 7.83
N ASP A 70 -11.31 -9.14 7.92
CA ASP A 70 -12.32 -8.76 6.94
C ASP A 70 -12.36 -7.24 6.66
N LEU A 71 -11.73 -6.87 5.54
CA LEU A 71 -11.69 -5.51 5.01
C LEU A 71 -12.71 -5.29 3.88
N SER A 72 -13.71 -6.18 3.74
CA SER A 72 -14.66 -6.15 2.61
C SER A 72 -15.46 -4.85 2.52
N MET A 73 -15.81 -4.23 3.66
CA MET A 73 -16.52 -2.95 3.68
C MET A 73 -15.72 -1.81 3.04
N LEU A 74 -14.38 -1.79 3.21
CA LEU A 74 -13.53 -0.81 2.53
C LEU A 74 -13.57 -1.01 1.02
N SER A 75 -13.47 -2.27 0.57
CA SER A 75 -13.55 -2.61 -0.86
C SER A 75 -14.91 -2.22 -1.46
N GLU A 76 -16.01 -2.52 -0.76
CA GLU A 76 -17.36 -2.13 -1.18
C GLU A 76 -17.54 -0.62 -1.24
N TYR A 77 -16.97 0.11 -0.28
CA TYR A 77 -17.00 1.56 -0.27
C TYR A 77 -16.26 2.15 -1.47
N VAL A 78 -15.00 1.75 -1.70
CA VAL A 78 -14.21 2.19 -2.87
C VAL A 78 -15.00 1.95 -4.16
N GLY A 79 -15.61 0.77 -4.27
CA GLY A 79 -16.55 0.45 -5.35
C GLY A 79 -15.92 0.48 -6.74
N LYS A 80 -16.77 0.56 -7.77
CA LYS A 80 -16.34 0.60 -9.18
C LYS A 80 -17.05 1.70 -9.92
N LEU A 81 -16.35 2.34 -10.85
CA LEU A 81 -16.91 3.31 -11.78
C LEU A 81 -17.68 2.59 -12.89
N GLY A 82 -18.91 3.02 -13.17
CA GLY A 82 -19.64 2.57 -14.35
C GLY A 82 -21.12 2.31 -14.11
N LYS A 83 -21.78 1.83 -15.16
CA LYS A 83 -23.21 1.51 -15.22
C LYS A 83 -23.62 0.57 -14.08
N GLY A 84 -24.66 0.97 -13.34
CA GLY A 84 -25.20 0.18 -12.23
C GLY A 84 -24.25 0.10 -11.01
N LYS A 85 -23.16 0.87 -11.00
CA LYS A 85 -22.23 1.03 -9.88
C LYS A 85 -22.17 2.52 -9.51
N LEU A 86 -20.98 3.11 -9.37
CA LEU A 86 -20.82 4.51 -8.96
C LEU A 86 -20.78 5.45 -10.16
N SER A 87 -21.40 6.63 -10.02
CA SER A 87 -21.20 7.76 -10.94
C SER A 87 -19.78 8.30 -10.80
N LEU A 88 -19.30 9.06 -11.81
CA LEU A 88 -17.95 9.62 -11.77
C LEU A 88 -17.72 10.53 -10.55
N ASP A 89 -18.68 11.40 -10.23
CA ASP A 89 -18.55 12.32 -9.10
C ASP A 89 -18.50 11.60 -7.75
N GLU A 90 -19.36 10.60 -7.56
CA GLU A 90 -19.37 9.80 -6.34
C GLU A 90 -18.11 8.94 -6.24
N PHE A 91 -17.68 8.34 -7.35
CA PHE A 91 -16.44 7.57 -7.41
C PHE A 91 -15.23 8.44 -7.01
N LYS A 92 -15.09 9.63 -7.59
CA LYS A 92 -14.03 10.59 -7.25
C LYS A 92 -14.08 11.03 -5.79
N ARG A 93 -15.28 11.28 -5.25
CA ARG A 93 -15.46 11.64 -3.84
C ARG A 93 -14.94 10.54 -2.92
N ARG A 94 -15.32 9.29 -3.15
CA ARG A 94 -14.87 8.15 -2.34
C ARG A 94 -13.38 7.87 -2.48
N GLN A 95 -12.84 7.99 -3.70
CA GLN A 95 -11.39 7.91 -3.95
C GLN A 95 -10.63 8.95 -3.12
N LYS A 96 -11.09 10.20 -3.11
CA LYS A 96 -10.48 11.27 -2.33
C LYS A 96 -10.53 10.99 -0.82
N GLN A 97 -11.68 10.54 -0.32
CA GLN A 97 -11.82 10.23 1.12
C GLN A 97 -10.93 9.05 1.55
N TYR A 98 -10.80 8.02 0.71
CA TYR A 98 -9.86 6.91 0.98
C TYR A 98 -8.41 7.41 0.97
N TYR A 99 -8.03 8.25 0.00
CA TYR A 99 -6.68 8.85 -0.05
C TYR A 99 -6.37 9.66 1.20
N GLU A 100 -7.29 10.54 1.62
CA GLU A 100 -7.13 11.35 2.83
C GLU A 100 -7.00 10.45 4.07
N ALA A 101 -7.80 9.38 4.18
CA ALA A 101 -7.71 8.43 5.28
C ALA A 101 -6.38 7.65 5.27
N GLU A 102 -5.89 7.25 4.10
CA GLU A 102 -4.58 6.60 3.95
C GLU A 102 -3.46 7.52 4.42
N CYS A 103 -3.43 8.78 3.97
CA CYS A 103 -2.45 9.76 4.42
C CYS A 103 -2.51 9.97 5.94
N GLN A 104 -3.71 10.05 6.52
CA GLN A 104 -3.87 10.17 7.98
C GLN A 104 -3.38 8.93 8.74
N SER A 105 -3.54 7.72 8.18
CA SER A 105 -3.01 6.49 8.81
C SER A 105 -1.48 6.53 8.91
N LEU A 106 -0.80 6.94 7.84
CA LEU A 106 0.66 7.03 7.81
C LEU A 106 1.21 8.16 8.68
N LEU A 107 0.52 9.31 8.74
CA LEU A 107 0.90 10.42 9.62
C LEU A 107 0.94 10.02 11.11
N GLN A 108 0.16 9.01 11.52
CA GLN A 108 0.16 8.54 12.90
C GLN A 108 1.34 7.63 13.24
N LEU A 109 2.16 7.20 12.27
CA LEU A 109 3.18 6.18 12.50
C LEU A 109 4.09 6.51 13.71
N LYS A 110 4.54 7.76 13.82
CA LYS A 110 5.33 8.23 14.98
C LYS A 110 4.61 8.07 16.31
N ARG A 111 3.31 8.32 16.34
CA ARG A 111 2.46 8.15 17.54
C ARG A 111 2.27 6.67 17.84
N ILE A 112 1.98 5.86 16.83
CA ILE A 112 1.82 4.41 16.94
C ILE A 112 3.08 3.76 17.51
N VAL A 113 4.27 4.14 17.03
CA VAL A 113 5.54 3.64 17.57
C VAL A 113 5.69 3.99 19.05
N LYS A 114 5.35 5.21 19.46
CA LYS A 114 5.37 5.59 20.89
C LYS A 114 4.38 4.79 21.73
N GLU A 115 3.17 4.57 21.22
CA GLU A 115 2.12 3.78 21.89
C GLU A 115 2.53 2.30 22.02
N ALA A 116 3.12 1.72 20.98
CA ALA A 116 3.67 0.36 20.99
C ALA A 116 4.79 0.21 22.03
N ASN A 117 5.74 1.16 22.06
CA ASN A 117 6.82 1.15 23.05
C ASN A 117 6.29 1.26 24.48
N ALA A 118 5.28 2.11 24.71
CA ALA A 118 4.64 2.24 26.03
C ALA A 118 3.90 0.97 26.47
N GLN A 119 3.47 0.14 25.51
CA GLN A 119 2.88 -1.18 25.75
C GLN A 119 3.92 -2.30 25.89
N GLY A 120 5.22 -1.98 25.78
CA GLY A 120 6.32 -2.92 25.96
C GLY A 120 6.76 -3.64 24.67
N PHE A 121 6.21 -3.29 23.51
CA PHE A 121 6.70 -3.81 22.24
C PHE A 121 8.07 -3.20 21.91
N GLN A 122 8.99 -4.05 21.45
CA GLN A 122 10.35 -3.65 21.08
C GLN A 122 10.44 -3.18 19.63
N ASN A 123 9.64 -3.78 18.75
CA ASN A 123 9.68 -3.55 17.31
C ASN A 123 8.26 -3.36 16.77
N VAL A 124 8.16 -2.67 15.63
CA VAL A 124 6.89 -2.36 14.97
C VAL A 124 6.96 -2.76 13.51
N ILE A 125 5.94 -3.47 13.03
CA ILE A 125 5.71 -3.74 11.61
C ILE A 125 4.49 -2.93 11.17
N ASN A 126 4.70 -2.03 10.22
CA ASN A 126 3.66 -1.25 9.56
C ASN A 126 3.29 -1.94 8.24
N ASP A 127 2.15 -2.64 8.24
CA ASP A 127 1.51 -3.20 7.05
C ASP A 127 0.77 -2.08 6.31
N SER A 128 1.46 -1.45 5.36
CA SER A 128 0.89 -0.37 4.56
C SER A 128 -0.06 -0.88 3.48
N THR A 129 -0.88 0.02 2.94
CA THR A 129 -1.80 -0.36 1.87
C THR A 129 -1.03 -0.62 0.56
N GLY A 130 -1.72 -1.22 -0.42
CA GLY A 130 -1.18 -1.33 -1.78
C GLY A 130 -1.11 0.00 -2.56
N SER A 131 -1.72 1.08 -2.09
CA SER A 131 -1.72 2.39 -2.74
C SER A 131 -0.71 3.38 -2.17
N LEU A 132 0.12 3.01 -1.18
CA LEU A 132 1.11 3.91 -0.59
C LEU A 132 1.99 4.61 -1.64
N CYS A 133 2.33 3.94 -2.75
CA CYS A 133 3.10 4.52 -3.84
C CYS A 133 2.40 5.64 -4.63
N GLU A 134 1.10 5.82 -4.44
CA GLU A 134 0.31 6.89 -5.06
C GLU A 134 0.33 8.17 -4.23
N ILE A 135 0.91 8.15 -3.02
CA ILE A 135 1.11 9.34 -2.20
C ILE A 135 2.20 10.20 -2.83
N ASP A 136 1.83 11.43 -3.14
CA ASP A 136 2.69 12.46 -3.75
C ASP A 136 3.20 13.50 -2.75
N ASP A 137 2.71 13.46 -1.50
CA ASP A 137 3.17 14.32 -0.41
C ASP A 137 4.56 13.87 0.08
N GLU A 138 5.60 14.54 -0.40
CA GLU A 138 6.98 14.28 0.02
C GLU A 138 7.18 14.49 1.53
N THR A 139 6.46 15.43 2.15
CA THR A 139 6.58 15.67 3.60
C THR A 139 6.06 14.49 4.40
N LEU A 140 4.99 13.85 3.91
CA LEU A 140 4.47 12.62 4.50
C LEU A 140 5.47 11.47 4.33
N LEU A 141 6.03 11.28 3.14
CA LEU A 141 7.01 10.22 2.90
C LEU A 141 8.29 10.42 3.72
N ASP A 142 8.78 11.66 3.84
CA ASP A 142 9.89 12.02 4.73
C ASP A 142 9.55 11.67 6.19
N SER A 143 8.33 11.96 6.65
CA SER A 143 7.89 11.55 7.98
C SER A 143 7.82 10.02 8.14
N VAL A 144 7.56 9.24 7.09
CA VAL A 144 7.58 7.78 7.16
C VAL A 144 9.03 7.26 7.23
N ASP A 145 9.94 7.81 6.43
CA ASP A 145 11.40 7.52 6.44
C ASP A 145 12.01 7.81 7.81
N GLU A 146 11.69 8.96 8.40
CA GLU A 146 12.20 9.35 9.73
C GLU A 146 11.79 8.39 10.86
N ASN A 147 10.67 7.67 10.68
CA ASN A 147 10.11 6.81 11.73
C ASN A 147 10.19 5.32 11.39
N SER A 148 10.61 4.93 10.19
CA SER A 148 10.66 3.53 9.77
C SER A 148 11.56 3.31 8.55
N LEU A 149 12.15 2.12 8.45
CA LEU A 149 12.73 1.66 7.19
C LEU A 149 11.62 1.18 6.25
N ILE A 150 11.52 1.78 5.07
CA ILE A 150 10.60 1.32 4.02
C ILE A 150 11.22 0.12 3.28
N VAL A 151 10.52 -1.01 3.30
CA VAL A 151 10.90 -2.23 2.58
C VAL A 151 9.91 -2.46 1.46
N TYR A 152 10.36 -2.28 0.23
CA TYR A 152 9.59 -2.63 -0.96
C TYR A 152 9.75 -4.11 -1.27
N ILE A 153 8.66 -4.87 -1.08
CA ILE A 153 8.57 -6.27 -1.50
C ILE A 153 8.28 -6.30 -3.00
N LYS A 154 9.33 -6.52 -3.78
CA LYS A 154 9.29 -6.48 -5.24
C LYS A 154 8.88 -7.85 -5.79
N ALA A 155 7.75 -7.88 -6.49
CA ALA A 155 7.27 -9.09 -7.16
C ALA A 155 8.23 -9.53 -8.27
N SER A 156 8.32 -10.84 -8.48
CA SER A 156 8.94 -11.46 -9.65
C SER A 156 8.03 -11.33 -10.87
N ALA A 157 8.61 -11.40 -12.08
CA ALA A 157 7.83 -11.31 -13.33
C ALA A 157 6.70 -12.37 -13.42
N GLU A 158 6.89 -13.54 -12.83
CA GLU A 158 5.89 -14.60 -12.72
C GLU A 158 4.73 -14.19 -11.81
N GLU A 159 5.01 -13.59 -10.65
CA GLU A 159 3.99 -13.08 -9.73
C GLU A 159 3.23 -11.90 -10.34
N GLU A 160 3.90 -11.00 -11.06
CA GLU A 160 3.25 -9.90 -11.78
C GLU A 160 2.24 -10.42 -12.81
N LYS A 161 2.62 -11.44 -13.59
CA LYS A 161 1.71 -12.11 -14.55
C LYS A 161 0.50 -12.70 -13.85
N GLU A 162 0.70 -13.34 -12.69
CA GLU A 162 -0.38 -13.95 -11.92
C GLU A 162 -1.32 -12.88 -11.32
N VAL A 163 -0.79 -11.74 -10.86
CA VAL A 163 -1.59 -10.60 -10.40
C VAL A 163 -2.45 -10.05 -11.54
N LEU A 164 -1.88 -9.85 -12.72
CA LEU A 164 -2.61 -9.40 -13.91
C LEU A 164 -3.68 -10.41 -14.34
N ARG A 165 -3.38 -11.72 -14.31
CA ARG A 165 -4.33 -12.79 -14.63
C ARG A 165 -5.52 -12.76 -13.66
N ARG A 166 -5.27 -12.71 -12.35
CA ARG A 166 -6.31 -12.67 -11.31
C ARG A 166 -7.19 -11.43 -11.43
N ALA A 167 -6.59 -10.27 -11.68
CA ALA A 167 -7.35 -9.03 -11.86
C ALA A 167 -8.24 -9.06 -13.11
N ARG A 168 -7.84 -9.79 -14.16
CA ARG A 168 -8.68 -10.02 -15.33
C ARG A 168 -9.88 -10.92 -15.02
N GLU A 169 -9.66 -12.01 -14.28
CA GLU A 169 -10.72 -12.97 -13.92
C GLU A 169 -11.69 -12.39 -12.90
N TYR A 170 -11.16 -11.73 -11.88
CA TYR A 170 -11.91 -11.20 -10.74
C TYR A 170 -11.52 -9.73 -10.49
N PRO A 171 -12.00 -8.79 -11.31
CA PRO A 171 -11.67 -7.37 -11.14
C PRO A 171 -12.24 -6.90 -9.80
N LYS A 172 -11.38 -6.53 -8.85
CA LYS A 172 -11.79 -5.95 -7.57
C LYS A 172 -11.93 -4.43 -7.70
N PRO A 173 -12.67 -3.75 -6.81
CA PRO A 173 -12.56 -2.31 -6.60
C PRO A 173 -11.09 -1.87 -6.51
N LEU A 174 -10.75 -0.75 -7.14
CA LEU A 174 -9.38 -0.25 -7.28
C LEU A 174 -9.27 1.16 -6.74
N PHE A 175 -8.22 1.42 -5.97
CA PHE A 175 -7.76 2.78 -5.74
C PHE A 175 -6.91 3.25 -6.93
N PHE A 176 -7.22 4.42 -7.49
CA PHE A 176 -6.57 4.99 -8.66
C PHE A 176 -5.59 6.10 -8.30
N SER A 177 -4.56 6.22 -9.13
CA SER A 177 -3.64 7.37 -9.11
C SER A 177 -4.40 8.67 -9.36
N PRO A 178 -4.36 9.66 -8.44
CA PRO A 178 -5.04 10.94 -8.62
C PRO A 178 -4.61 11.66 -9.92
N GLU A 179 -3.34 11.53 -10.31
CA GLU A 179 -2.75 12.16 -11.49
C GLU A 179 -3.22 11.54 -12.82
N LYS A 180 -3.43 10.22 -12.86
CA LYS A 180 -3.71 9.49 -14.12
C LYS A 180 -5.18 9.18 -14.35
N PHE A 181 -5.98 9.17 -13.27
CA PHE A 181 -7.35 8.64 -13.31
C PHE A 181 -8.20 9.26 -14.42
N ASP A 182 -8.26 10.59 -14.50
CA ASP A 182 -9.09 11.29 -15.48
C ASP A 182 -8.66 10.99 -16.91
N GLY A 183 -7.35 10.96 -17.17
CA GLY A 183 -6.82 10.60 -18.49
C GLY A 183 -7.17 9.17 -18.91
N TRP A 184 -7.21 8.22 -17.98
CA TRP A 184 -7.64 6.84 -18.28
C TRP A 184 -9.14 6.73 -18.54
N VAL A 185 -9.96 7.48 -17.81
CA VAL A 185 -11.41 7.54 -18.07
C VAL A 185 -11.67 8.13 -19.46
N ASP A 186 -11.06 9.26 -19.78
CA ASP A 186 -11.21 9.92 -21.09
C ASP A 186 -10.77 9.01 -22.24
N LEU A 187 -9.63 8.32 -22.08
CA LEU A 187 -9.13 7.37 -23.06
C LEU A 187 -10.11 6.21 -23.28
N TYR A 188 -10.63 5.62 -22.20
CA TYR A 188 -11.58 4.51 -22.31
C TYR A 188 -12.90 4.91 -22.98
N LEU A 189 -13.43 6.09 -22.64
CA LEU A 189 -14.64 6.63 -23.28
C LEU A 189 -14.42 6.81 -24.79
N LYS A 190 -13.27 7.37 -25.17
CA LYS A 190 -12.90 7.59 -26.57
C LYS A 190 -12.73 6.28 -27.36
N GLU A 191 -12.01 5.30 -26.80
CA GLU A 191 -11.77 4.00 -27.46
C GLU A 191 -13.07 3.22 -27.74
N ASN A 192 -14.07 3.38 -26.85
CA ASN A 192 -15.34 2.65 -26.93
C ASN A 192 -16.51 3.47 -27.48
N ASN A 193 -16.28 4.73 -27.87
CA ASN A 193 -17.31 5.66 -28.33
C ASN A 193 -18.46 5.88 -27.34
N PHE A 194 -18.15 5.91 -26.04
CA PHE A 194 -19.12 6.25 -24.99
C PHE A 194 -19.20 7.76 -24.78
N VAL A 195 -20.39 8.29 -24.51
CA VAL A 195 -20.57 9.72 -24.24
C VAL A 195 -20.19 10.05 -22.79
N ASN A 196 -20.44 9.13 -21.86
CA ASN A 196 -20.14 9.31 -20.44
C ASN A 196 -19.97 7.98 -19.70
N THR A 197 -19.56 8.07 -18.43
CA THR A 197 -19.23 6.90 -17.62
C THR A 197 -20.42 5.99 -17.29
N ASN A 198 -21.66 6.46 -17.44
CA ASN A 198 -22.85 5.64 -17.15
C ASN A 198 -23.11 4.58 -18.23
N GLU A 199 -22.42 4.65 -19.36
CA GLU A 199 -22.46 3.64 -20.43
C GLU A 199 -21.42 2.53 -20.23
N MET A 200 -20.38 2.79 -19.42
CA MET A 200 -19.27 1.87 -19.20
C MET A 200 -19.70 0.68 -18.34
N ASP A 201 -19.40 -0.55 -18.76
CA ASP A 201 -19.42 -1.68 -17.83
C ASP A 201 -18.26 -1.55 -16.83
N ALA A 202 -18.59 -1.67 -15.54
CA ALA A 202 -17.64 -1.40 -14.47
C ALA A 202 -16.53 -2.45 -14.37
N ASP A 203 -16.83 -3.71 -14.71
CA ASP A 203 -15.86 -4.79 -14.68
C ASP A 203 -14.96 -4.73 -15.91
N GLU A 204 -15.51 -4.45 -17.09
CA GLU A 204 -14.71 -4.26 -18.30
C GLU A 204 -13.75 -3.06 -18.18
N PHE A 205 -14.22 -1.94 -17.62
CA PHE A 205 -13.34 -0.80 -17.33
C PHE A 205 -12.23 -1.20 -16.35
N SER A 206 -12.57 -1.90 -15.27
CA SER A 206 -11.60 -2.36 -14.26
C SER A 206 -10.55 -3.29 -14.90
N ARG A 207 -10.96 -4.23 -15.77
CA ARG A 207 -10.05 -5.12 -16.50
C ARG A 207 -9.14 -4.34 -17.47
N TRP A 208 -9.68 -3.34 -18.16
CA TRP A 208 -8.93 -2.54 -19.12
C TRP A 208 -7.91 -1.60 -18.47
N VAL A 209 -8.25 -1.03 -17.31
CA VAL A 209 -7.41 -0.04 -16.63
C VAL A 209 -6.37 -0.68 -15.70
N PHE A 210 -6.66 -1.86 -15.12
CA PHE A 210 -5.77 -2.48 -14.13
C PHE A 210 -4.34 -2.70 -14.63
N PRO A 211 -4.07 -3.20 -15.86
CA PRO A 211 -2.69 -3.31 -16.36
C PRO A 211 -1.96 -1.96 -16.41
N LYS A 212 -2.66 -0.88 -16.79
CA LYS A 212 -2.09 0.47 -16.84
C LYS A 212 -1.80 1.01 -15.44
N LEU A 213 -2.72 0.77 -14.50
CA LEU A 213 -2.53 1.11 -13.09
C LEU A 213 -1.33 0.35 -12.51
N PHE A 214 -1.23 -0.95 -12.80
CA PHE A 214 -0.14 -1.81 -12.37
C PHE A 214 1.22 -1.29 -12.87
N GLU A 215 1.34 -1.06 -14.19
CA GLU A 215 2.56 -0.52 -14.81
C GLU A 215 2.91 0.87 -14.28
N ASN A 216 1.92 1.71 -13.99
CA ASN A 216 2.12 3.04 -13.40
C ASN A 216 2.67 2.99 -11.97
N ARG A 217 2.36 1.94 -11.20
CA ARG A 217 2.81 1.80 -9.81
C ARG A 217 4.23 1.28 -9.65
N LEU A 218 4.68 0.38 -10.52
CA LEU A 218 6.02 -0.21 -10.46
C LEU A 218 7.15 0.84 -10.34
N PRO A 219 7.25 1.87 -11.20
CA PRO A 219 8.30 2.88 -11.07
C PRO A 219 8.14 3.73 -9.80
N LYS A 220 6.92 3.94 -9.30
CA LYS A 220 6.68 4.70 -8.07
C LYS A 220 7.15 3.95 -6.83
N TYR A 221 6.86 2.65 -6.74
CA TYR A 221 7.43 1.81 -5.67
C TYR A 221 8.96 1.84 -5.69
N GLN A 222 9.55 1.69 -6.89
CA GLN A 222 11.00 1.70 -7.03
C GLN A 222 11.58 3.05 -6.60
N ALA A 223 10.99 4.16 -7.02
CA ALA A 223 11.45 5.51 -6.65
C ALA A 223 11.40 5.75 -5.13
N ILE A 224 10.34 5.30 -4.45
CA ILE A 224 10.25 5.39 -2.98
C ILE A 224 11.33 4.53 -2.33
N ALA A 225 11.52 3.29 -2.79
CA ALA A 225 12.56 2.41 -2.26
C ALA A 225 13.96 2.98 -2.47
N ASP A 226 14.25 3.53 -3.65
CA ASP A 226 15.57 4.11 -3.98
C ASP A 226 15.88 5.35 -3.13
N LYS A 227 14.85 6.13 -2.76
CA LYS A 227 14.99 7.37 -1.97
C LYS A 227 15.01 7.11 -0.46
N TYR A 228 14.15 6.22 0.03
CA TYR A 228 13.79 6.09 1.45
C TYR A 228 14.02 4.71 2.05
N GLY A 229 14.51 3.73 1.28
CA GLY A 229 14.55 2.37 1.79
C GLY A 229 15.31 1.37 0.95
N VAL A 230 14.71 0.18 0.79
CA VAL A 230 15.33 -0.93 0.09
C VAL A 230 14.29 -1.72 -0.69
N ALA A 231 14.64 -2.11 -1.93
CA ALA A 231 13.85 -3.03 -2.74
C ALA A 231 14.39 -4.45 -2.58
N ILE A 232 13.51 -5.36 -2.14
CA ILE A 232 13.86 -6.75 -1.87
C ILE A 232 12.92 -7.66 -2.67
N PRO A 233 13.44 -8.61 -3.46
CA PRO A 233 12.61 -9.58 -4.15
C PRO A 233 11.71 -10.35 -3.17
N SER A 234 10.44 -10.52 -3.50
CA SER A 234 9.47 -11.34 -2.74
C SER A 234 10.03 -12.72 -2.40
N THR A 235 10.77 -13.32 -3.35
CA THR A 235 11.41 -14.64 -3.22
C THR A 235 12.43 -14.70 -2.08
N ALA A 236 13.06 -13.58 -1.71
CA ALA A 236 14.01 -13.55 -0.61
C ALA A 236 13.35 -13.78 0.75
N PHE A 237 12.05 -13.47 0.87
CA PHE A 237 11.26 -13.73 2.07
C PHE A 237 10.62 -15.13 2.10
N GLN A 238 10.82 -15.95 1.06
CA GLN A 238 10.30 -17.32 1.07
C GLN A 238 10.95 -18.12 2.19
N GLY A 239 10.11 -18.73 3.03
CA GLY A 239 10.56 -19.56 4.15
C GLY A 239 10.91 -18.79 5.42
N VAL A 240 10.77 -17.46 5.44
CA VAL A 240 10.81 -16.67 6.68
C VAL A 240 9.75 -17.17 7.63
N LYS A 241 10.17 -17.57 8.84
CA LYS A 241 9.25 -18.05 9.90
C LYS A 241 9.44 -17.34 11.23
N ILE A 242 10.58 -16.67 11.42
CA ILE A 242 10.92 -15.95 12.65
C ILE A 242 11.49 -14.57 12.32
N ALA A 243 11.55 -13.71 13.34
CA ALA A 243 12.03 -12.34 13.20
C ALA A 243 13.49 -12.26 12.71
N ASP A 244 14.34 -13.18 13.17
CA ASP A 244 15.75 -13.20 12.76
C ASP A 244 15.92 -13.47 11.26
N ASP A 245 15.15 -14.40 10.68
CA ASP A 245 15.17 -14.65 9.23
C ASP A 245 14.78 -13.38 8.46
N PHE A 246 13.71 -12.72 8.90
CA PHE A 246 13.20 -11.50 8.29
C PHE A 246 14.24 -10.37 8.32
N LEU A 247 14.86 -10.14 9.48
CA LEU A 247 15.91 -9.12 9.64
C LEU A 247 17.17 -9.47 8.83
N ASN A 248 17.57 -10.74 8.78
CA ASN A 248 18.71 -11.20 7.99
C ASN A 248 18.48 -10.94 6.49
N VAL A 249 17.26 -11.16 5.99
CA VAL A 249 16.90 -10.84 4.60
C VAL A 249 17.05 -9.33 4.35
N ILE A 250 16.55 -8.48 5.25
CA ILE A 250 16.69 -7.01 5.11
C ILE A 250 18.16 -6.61 5.11
N VAL A 251 18.95 -7.06 6.08
CA VAL A 251 20.38 -6.78 6.21
C VAL A 251 21.16 -7.19 4.96
N ALA A 252 20.83 -8.35 4.36
CA ALA A 252 21.49 -8.83 3.15
C ALA A 252 21.26 -7.93 1.91
N HIS A 253 20.23 -7.08 1.93
CA HIS A 253 19.88 -6.18 0.82
C HIS A 253 20.17 -4.70 1.12
N LEU A 254 20.53 -4.36 2.35
CA LEU A 254 21.00 -3.01 2.67
C LEU A 254 22.44 -2.81 2.19
N PRO A 255 22.81 -1.61 1.74
CA PRO A 255 24.18 -1.33 1.35
C PRO A 255 25.10 -1.29 2.58
N SER A 256 26.34 -1.74 2.39
CA SER A 256 27.39 -1.62 3.41
C SER A 256 27.85 -0.18 3.58
N GLU A 257 27.93 0.58 2.49
CA GLU A 257 28.33 1.99 2.44
C GLU A 257 27.58 2.69 1.29
N TYR A 258 27.16 3.94 1.49
CA TYR A 258 26.70 4.78 0.37
C TYR A 258 27.92 5.43 -0.29
N LYS A 259 28.12 5.18 -1.58
CA LYS A 259 29.10 5.94 -2.35
C LYS A 259 28.68 7.40 -2.34
N ALA A 260 29.52 8.27 -1.77
CA ALA A 260 29.34 9.71 -1.91
C ALA A 260 29.28 10.02 -3.41
N THR A 261 28.13 10.48 -3.88
CA THR A 261 28.03 11.05 -5.21
C THR A 261 28.84 12.34 -5.19
N CYS A 262 30.08 12.27 -5.67
CA CYS A 262 30.84 13.47 -6.00
C CYS A 262 30.05 14.21 -7.07
N SER A 263 29.38 15.29 -6.68
CA SER A 263 28.86 16.30 -7.59
C SER A 263 30.05 16.91 -8.33
N SER A 264 30.21 16.53 -9.59
CA SER A 264 31.09 17.19 -10.57
C SER A 264 30.30 18.24 -11.34
#